data_AF-A0AAN5HY01-F1
#
_entry.id   AF-A0AAN5HY01-F1
#
_cell.length_a   1.000
_cell.length_b   1.000
_cell.length_c   1.000
_cell.angle_alpha   90.00
_cell.angle_beta   90.00
_cell.angle_gamma   90.00
#
_symmetry.space_group_name_H-M   'P 1'
#
loop_
_entity.id
_entity.type
_entity.pdbx_description
1 polymer ?
#
loop_
_entity_poly.entity_id
_entity_poly.type
_entity_poly.pdbx_seq_one_letter_code
_entity_poly.pdbx_strand_id
1 'polypeptide(L)'
;FASWSIAWGVMCEILYMPCAVALYRERAKSCYRVMLWLAFVDCVALMLNSIIFGIIIICGLVFCSLPWFMWIVGASGLGVWCGACFGCLLLVSFRLFELLNVSRRFEAHTNRILCIATCYGLYFALFTPAPLANANHMSFFFDPFIDDVPMKQFVNWPHTFNNLLLVLSTVTLYALLCVVVVYQQKAMPSEGRKAMVSVNTSLFIQASLICVFNLTASLEYIYMNFFAAPRVFILIGQISFQIAHGEYNLINLVTTHI
;
A
#
# COMPACT_ATOMS: atom_id res chain seq x y z
N PHE A 1 3.56 -14.40 -16.26
CA PHE A 1 3.02 -13.55 -15.18
C PHE A 1 3.19 -14.17 -13.80
N ALA A 2 2.74 -15.41 -13.57
CA ALA A 2 2.89 -16.06 -12.27
C ALA A 2 4.33 -16.12 -11.73
N SER A 3 5.30 -16.53 -12.56
CA SER A 3 6.72 -16.57 -12.16
C SER A 3 7.28 -15.19 -11.80
N TRP A 4 6.83 -14.13 -12.48
CA TRP A 4 7.17 -12.74 -12.14
C TRP A 4 6.66 -12.39 -10.75
N SER A 5 5.40 -12.72 -10.47
CA SER A 5 4.76 -12.44 -9.19
C SER A 5 5.48 -13.10 -8.03
N ILE A 6 5.84 -14.39 -8.16
CA ILE A 6 6.60 -15.11 -7.12
C ILE A 6 8.00 -14.51 -6.97
N ALA A 7 8.72 -14.29 -8.08
CA ALA A 7 10.08 -13.75 -8.03
C ALA A 7 10.13 -12.36 -7.39
N TRP A 8 9.17 -11.49 -7.73
CA TRP A 8 9.03 -10.16 -7.13
C TRP A 8 8.76 -10.25 -5.63
N GLY A 9 7.77 -11.04 -5.22
CA GLY A 9 7.42 -11.21 -3.81
C GLY A 9 8.60 -11.74 -2.97
N VAL A 10 9.25 -12.81 -3.43
CA VAL A 10 10.41 -13.40 -2.74
C VAL A 10 11.57 -12.40 -2.65
N MET A 11 11.87 -11.68 -3.73
CA MET A 11 12.91 -10.66 -3.72
C MET A 11 12.60 -9.56 -2.70
N CYS A 12 11.38 -9.02 -2.70
CA CYS A 12 10.99 -7.97 -1.77
C CYS A 12 11.00 -8.44 -0.31
N GLU A 13 10.57 -9.66 -0.01
CA GLU A 13 10.60 -10.25 1.34
C GLU A 13 12.04 -10.39 1.87
N ILE A 14 12.97 -10.86 1.03
CA ILE A 14 14.39 -10.96 1.40
C ILE A 14 14.96 -9.57 1.75
N LEU A 15 14.56 -8.54 0.99
CA LEU A 15 14.99 -7.16 1.24
C LEU A 15 14.32 -6.53 2.46
N TYR A 16 13.09 -6.93 2.81
CA TYR A 16 12.37 -6.44 3.98
C TYR A 16 13.07 -6.80 5.29
N MET A 17 13.64 -8.01 5.37
CA MET A 17 14.26 -8.53 6.61
C MET A 17 15.37 -7.62 7.19
N PRO A 18 16.43 -7.23 6.44
CA PRO A 18 17.45 -6.34 6.97
C PRO A 18 16.92 -4.94 7.29
N CYS A 19 16.00 -4.41 6.47
CA CYS A 19 15.36 -3.11 6.70
C CYS A 19 14.55 -3.10 8.01
N ALA A 20 13.74 -4.13 8.25
CA ALA A 20 12.94 -4.27 9.46
C ALA A 20 13.83 -4.37 10.71
N VAL A 21 14.96 -5.08 10.65
CA VAL A 21 15.94 -5.15 11.74
C VAL A 21 16.55 -3.78 12.04
N ALA A 22 16.89 -3.00 11.02
CA ALA A 22 17.41 -1.64 11.20
C ALA A 22 16.36 -0.71 11.84
N LEU A 23 15.11 -0.73 11.35
CA LEU A 23 14.00 0.06 11.90
C LEU A 23 13.69 -0.33 13.36
N TYR A 24 13.79 -1.63 13.70
CA TYR A 24 13.53 -2.13 15.05
C TYR A 24 14.52 -1.61 16.09
N ARG A 25 15.77 -1.35 15.70
CA ARG A 25 16.78 -0.75 16.59
C ARG A 25 16.43 0.68 16.97
N GLU A 26 15.84 1.43 16.04
CA GLU A 26 15.42 2.84 16.23
C GLU A 26 13.97 2.99 16.73
N ARG A 27 13.31 1.90 17.13
CA ARG A 27 11.88 1.86 17.52
C ARG A 27 11.49 2.79 18.68
N ALA A 28 12.47 3.35 19.40
CA ALA A 28 12.22 4.33 20.45
C ALA A 28 11.47 5.55 19.88
N LYS A 29 11.81 5.98 18.66
CA LYS A 29 11.17 7.08 17.94
C LYS A 29 9.85 6.63 17.31
N SER A 30 8.80 7.44 17.44
CA SER A 30 7.46 7.11 16.96
C SER A 30 7.37 6.86 15.45
N CYS A 31 8.11 7.62 14.64
CA CYS A 31 8.15 7.44 13.18
C CYS A 31 8.57 6.02 12.77
N TYR A 32 9.63 5.51 13.40
CA TYR A 32 10.14 4.17 13.15
C TYR A 32 9.16 3.07 13.57
N ARG A 33 8.31 3.33 14.58
CA ARG A 33 7.23 2.39 14.94
C ARG A 33 6.16 2.31 13.85
N VAL A 34 5.80 3.45 13.24
CA VAL A 34 4.86 3.48 12.12
C VAL A 34 5.44 2.76 10.91
N MET A 35 6.69 3.06 10.56
CA MET A 35 7.40 2.40 9.46
C MET A 35 7.53 0.89 9.69
N LEU A 36 7.84 0.45 10.91
CA LEU A 36 7.94 -0.97 11.25
C LEU A 36 6.58 -1.68 11.17
N TRP A 37 5.50 -1.03 11.61
CA TRP A 37 4.15 -1.55 11.47
C TRP A 37 3.76 -1.68 9.99
N LEU A 38 4.03 -0.66 9.18
CA LEU A 38 3.74 -0.68 7.75
C LEU A 38 4.55 -1.77 7.04
N ALA A 39 5.84 -1.91 7.36
CA ALA A 39 6.68 -2.97 6.82
C ALA A 39 6.12 -4.37 7.11
N PHE A 40 5.57 -4.59 8.31
CA PHE A 40 4.89 -5.85 8.63
C PHE A 40 3.64 -6.07 7.77
N VAL A 41 2.80 -5.03 7.60
CA VAL A 41 1.62 -5.08 6.72
C VAL A 41 2.02 -5.38 5.28
N ASP A 42 3.08 -4.75 4.78
CA ASP A 42 3.58 -4.93 3.41
C ASP A 42 4.15 -6.34 3.18
N CYS A 43 4.84 -6.93 4.15
CA CYS A 43 5.27 -8.33 4.07
C CYS A 43 4.06 -9.26 3.93
N VAL A 44 3.04 -9.10 4.79
CA VAL A 44 1.82 -9.92 4.69
C VAL A 44 1.12 -9.70 3.34
N ALA A 45 1.08 -8.46 2.84
CA ALA A 45 0.52 -8.15 1.54
C ALA A 45 1.30 -8.82 0.40
N LEU A 46 2.63 -8.77 0.39
CA LEU A 46 3.47 -9.43 -0.61
C LEU A 46 3.32 -10.95 -0.58
N MET A 47 3.25 -11.56 0.61
CA MET A 47 2.98 -12.99 0.74
C MET A 47 1.67 -13.38 0.06
N LEU A 48 0.59 -12.64 0.31
CA LEU A 48 -0.76 -12.94 -0.21
C LEU A 48 -0.89 -12.61 -1.71
N ASN A 49 -0.52 -11.38 -2.10
CA ASN A 49 -0.72 -10.81 -3.42
C ASN A 49 0.35 -11.21 -4.45
N SER A 50 1.54 -11.64 -4.00
CA SER A 50 2.63 -12.02 -4.90
C SER A 50 2.95 -13.51 -4.84
N ILE A 51 3.36 -14.02 -3.67
CA ILE A 51 3.83 -15.41 -3.58
C ILE A 51 2.66 -16.39 -3.70
N ILE A 52 1.68 -16.30 -2.80
CA ILE A 52 0.51 -17.18 -2.79
C ILE A 52 -0.30 -17.01 -4.08
N PHE A 53 -0.55 -15.77 -4.48
CA PHE A 53 -1.24 -15.47 -5.74
C PHE A 53 -0.52 -16.05 -6.97
N GLY A 54 0.82 -15.96 -7.03
CA GLY A 54 1.59 -16.59 -8.10
C GLY A 54 1.43 -18.11 -8.13
N ILE A 55 1.41 -18.76 -6.96
CA ILE A 55 1.16 -20.21 -6.84
C ILE A 55 -0.26 -20.55 -7.33
N ILE A 56 -1.26 -19.76 -6.93
CA ILE A 56 -2.65 -19.90 -7.38
C ILE A 56 -2.75 -19.89 -8.91
N ILE A 57 -2.03 -18.97 -9.58
CA ILE A 57 -2.01 -18.89 -11.04
C ILE A 57 -1.34 -20.13 -11.66
N ILE A 58 -0.20 -20.59 -11.12
CA ILE A 58 0.50 -21.79 -11.64
C ILE A 58 -0.39 -23.02 -11.56
N CYS A 59 -1.11 -23.18 -10.45
CA CYS A 59 -2.02 -24.28 -10.23
C CYS A 59 -3.36 -24.14 -11.00
N GLY A 60 -3.61 -23.01 -11.67
CA GLY A 60 -4.85 -22.77 -12.40
C GLY A 60 -6.08 -22.69 -11.50
N LEU A 61 -5.91 -22.28 -10.24
CA LEU A 61 -6.99 -22.33 -9.25
C LEU A 61 -7.96 -21.15 -9.42
N VAL A 62 -9.24 -21.45 -9.25
CA VAL A 62 -10.34 -20.47 -9.17
C VAL A 62 -11.06 -20.63 -7.84
N PHE A 63 -12.03 -19.78 -7.56
CA PHE A 63 -12.81 -19.85 -6.33
C PHE A 63 -13.35 -21.26 -6.04
N CYS A 64 -13.95 -21.92 -7.04
CA CYS A 64 -14.54 -23.26 -6.89
C CYS A 64 -13.53 -24.36 -6.56
N SER A 65 -12.23 -24.15 -6.78
CA SER A 65 -11.21 -25.15 -6.49
C SER A 65 -10.96 -25.30 -4.99
N LEU A 66 -10.81 -24.16 -4.28
CA LEU A 66 -10.53 -24.12 -2.84
C LEU A 66 -11.22 -22.88 -2.21
N PRO A 67 -12.56 -22.91 -2.00
CA PRO A 67 -13.34 -21.72 -1.65
C PRO A 67 -12.87 -21.03 -0.36
N TRP A 68 -12.64 -21.81 0.70
CA TRP A 68 -12.19 -21.29 2.00
C TRP A 68 -10.81 -20.66 1.91
N PHE A 69 -9.88 -21.28 1.18
CA PHE A 69 -8.53 -20.75 1.01
C PHE A 69 -8.55 -19.43 0.22
N MET A 70 -9.28 -19.38 -0.90
CA MET A 70 -9.40 -18.17 -1.72
C MET A 70 -10.05 -17.03 -0.95
N TRP A 71 -11.09 -17.34 -0.16
CA TRP A 71 -11.74 -16.35 0.69
C TRP A 71 -10.81 -15.80 1.76
N ILE A 72 -10.05 -16.66 2.48
CA ILE A 72 -9.08 -16.23 3.49
C ILE A 72 -8.00 -15.33 2.88
N VAL A 73 -7.44 -15.74 1.74
CA VAL A 73 -6.40 -14.97 1.03
C VAL A 73 -6.95 -13.61 0.58
N GLY A 74 -8.15 -13.60 -0.01
CA GLY A 74 -8.83 -12.40 -0.46
C GLY A 74 -9.18 -11.43 0.66
N ALA A 75 -9.78 -11.94 1.74
CA ALA A 75 -10.18 -11.17 2.91
C ALA A 75 -8.96 -10.55 3.58
N SER A 76 -7.92 -11.35 3.80
CA SER A 76 -6.66 -10.88 4.38
C SER A 76 -6.00 -9.84 3.47
N GLY A 77 -5.98 -10.09 2.15
CA GLY A 77 -5.44 -9.19 1.14
C GLY A 77 -6.12 -7.83 1.11
N LEU A 78 -7.44 -7.80 1.19
CA LEU A 78 -8.21 -6.55 1.28
C LEU A 78 -7.93 -5.79 2.58
N GLY A 79 -7.88 -6.52 3.71
CA GLY A 79 -7.59 -5.91 5.00
C GLY A 79 -6.21 -5.27 5.07
N VAL A 80 -5.17 -5.96 4.58
CA VAL A 80 -3.81 -5.41 4.53
C VAL A 80 -3.69 -4.27 3.53
N TRP A 81 -4.40 -4.32 2.39
CA TRP A 81 -4.45 -3.21 1.44
C TRP A 81 -5.01 -1.95 2.10
N CYS A 82 -6.20 -2.03 2.69
CA CYS A 82 -6.83 -0.87 3.34
C CYS A 82 -6.02 -0.39 4.56
N GLY A 83 -5.41 -1.30 5.31
CA GLY A 83 -4.47 -0.97 6.39
C GLY A 83 -3.23 -0.20 5.88
N ALA A 84 -2.59 -0.70 4.83
CA ALA A 84 -1.43 -0.08 4.19
C ALA A 84 -1.77 1.31 3.65
N CYS A 85 -2.92 1.46 2.99
CA CYS A 85 -3.44 2.75 2.51
C CYS A 85 -3.52 3.79 3.64
N PHE A 86 -4.09 3.40 4.78
CA PHE A 86 -4.16 4.27 5.96
C PHE A 86 -2.76 4.57 6.53
N GLY A 87 -1.87 3.56 6.56
CA GLY A 87 -0.47 3.72 6.97
C GLY A 87 0.32 4.70 6.12
N CYS A 88 0.16 4.65 4.80
CA CYS A 88 0.78 5.59 3.86
C CYS A 88 0.34 7.04 4.13
N LEU A 89 -0.96 7.28 4.33
CA LEU A 89 -1.48 8.60 4.71
C LEU A 89 -0.92 9.07 6.06
N LEU A 90 -0.74 8.14 7.00
CA LEU A 90 -0.18 8.41 8.32
C LEU A 90 1.29 8.87 8.23
N LEU A 91 2.10 8.24 7.39
CA LEU A 91 3.50 8.61 7.16
C LEU A 91 3.63 10.02 6.57
N VAL A 92 2.82 10.36 5.57
CA VAL A 92 2.83 11.69 4.94
C VAL A 92 2.39 12.75 5.95
N SER A 93 1.37 12.45 6.74
CA SER A 93 0.89 13.34 7.81
C SER A 93 1.96 13.56 8.88
N PHE A 94 2.69 12.51 9.28
CA PHE A 94 3.80 12.62 10.22
C PHE A 94 4.88 13.56 9.69
N ARG A 95 5.27 13.41 8.42
CA ARG A 95 6.27 14.27 7.78
C ARG A 95 5.82 15.73 7.74
N LEU A 96 4.55 15.98 7.45
CA LEU A 96 3.99 17.33 7.47
C LEU A 96 4.08 17.95 8.88
N PHE A 97 3.73 17.19 9.92
CA PHE A 97 3.81 17.66 11.30
C PHE A 97 5.25 17.84 11.80
N GLU A 98 6.19 17.04 11.32
CA GLU A 98 7.63 17.22 11.58
C GLU A 98 8.12 18.54 11.00
N LEU A 99 7.80 18.84 9.74
CA LEU A 99 8.17 20.11 9.10
C LEU A 99 7.51 21.30 9.80
N LEU A 100 6.27 21.17 10.27
CA LEU A 100 5.57 22.21 11.01
C LEU A 100 5.96 22.29 12.50
N ASN A 101 6.90 21.46 12.96
CA ASN A 101 7.40 21.42 14.33
C ASN A 101 6.31 21.14 15.39
N VAL A 102 5.26 20.39 15.01
CA VAL A 102 4.14 19.97 15.88
C VAL A 102 4.11 18.45 16.11
N SER A 103 5.17 17.75 15.72
CA SER A 103 5.29 16.28 15.80
C SER A 103 5.07 15.71 17.21
N ARG A 104 5.46 16.43 18.27
CA ARG A 104 5.34 15.98 19.68
C ARG A 104 3.93 15.53 20.06
N ARG A 105 2.89 16.21 19.56
CA ARG A 105 1.48 15.85 19.83
C ARG A 105 1.12 14.50 19.24
N PHE A 106 1.69 14.19 18.07
CA PHE A 106 1.45 12.95 17.35
C PHE A 106 2.27 11.79 17.93
N GLU A 107 3.50 12.07 18.36
CA GLU A 107 4.38 11.08 19.00
C GLU A 107 3.76 10.48 20.27
N ALA A 108 3.11 11.32 21.07
CA ALA A 108 2.42 10.91 22.30
C ALA A 108 1.25 9.93 22.06
N HIS A 109 0.74 9.86 20.83
CA HIS A 109 -0.47 9.09 20.50
C HIS A 109 -0.23 8.01 19.44
N THR A 110 1.01 7.82 19.00
CA THR A 110 1.35 6.93 17.88
C THR A 110 0.83 5.51 18.08
N ASN A 111 1.02 4.91 19.26
CA ASN A 111 0.54 3.54 19.51
C ASN A 111 -0.99 3.42 19.40
N ARG A 112 -1.74 4.45 19.80
CA ARG A 112 -3.21 4.47 19.65
C ARG A 112 -3.61 4.59 18.19
N ILE A 113 -2.91 5.42 17.42
CA ILE A 113 -3.18 5.58 15.99
C ILE A 113 -2.86 4.29 15.22
N LEU A 114 -1.79 3.58 15.57
CA LEU A 114 -1.47 2.27 15.00
C LEU A 114 -2.52 1.20 15.33
N CYS A 115 -3.07 1.23 16.55
CA CYS A 115 -4.19 0.38 16.91
C CYS A 115 -5.42 0.68 16.04
N ILE A 116 -5.75 1.97 15.83
CA ILE A 116 -6.83 2.39 14.94
C ILE A 116 -6.58 1.93 13.50
N ALA A 117 -5.36 2.09 12.98
CA ALA A 117 -4.98 1.64 11.64
C ALA A 117 -5.13 0.12 11.48
N THR A 118 -4.75 -0.64 12.51
CA THR A 118 -4.90 -2.10 12.54
C THR A 118 -6.38 -2.49 12.57
N CYS A 119 -7.18 -1.85 13.43
CA CYS A 119 -8.61 -2.07 13.49
C CYS A 119 -9.31 -1.72 12.17
N TYR A 120 -8.84 -0.69 11.47
CA TYR A 120 -9.34 -0.31 10.15
C TYR A 120 -9.10 -1.43 9.13
N GLY A 121 -7.88 -1.95 9.03
CA GLY A 121 -7.59 -3.10 8.16
C GLY A 121 -8.40 -4.36 8.54
N LEU A 122 -8.52 -4.66 9.85
CA LEU A 122 -9.32 -5.78 10.33
C LEU A 122 -10.80 -5.62 10.02
N TYR A 123 -11.34 -4.40 10.02
CA TYR A 123 -12.71 -4.14 9.62
C TYR A 123 -12.96 -4.59 8.17
N PHE A 124 -12.05 -4.22 7.26
CA PHE A 124 -12.13 -4.65 5.86
C PHE A 124 -11.96 -6.16 5.69
N ALA A 125 -11.03 -6.78 6.43
CA ALA A 125 -10.83 -8.22 6.36
C ALA A 125 -12.03 -9.03 6.83
N LEU A 126 -12.71 -8.59 7.90
CA LEU A 126 -13.72 -9.40 8.58
C LEU A 126 -15.16 -9.05 8.19
N PHE A 127 -15.44 -7.80 7.84
CA PHE A 127 -16.81 -7.29 7.70
C PHE A 127 -17.15 -6.79 6.28
N THR A 128 -16.24 -6.93 5.31
CA THR A 128 -16.51 -6.54 3.93
C THR A 128 -16.31 -7.71 2.96
N PRO A 129 -17.00 -7.72 1.79
CA PRO A 129 -16.82 -8.77 0.80
C PRO A 129 -15.37 -8.88 0.33
N ALA A 130 -14.80 -10.08 0.40
CA ALA A 130 -13.43 -10.34 -0.02
C ALA A 130 -13.31 -10.42 -1.54
N PRO A 131 -12.30 -9.79 -2.16
CA PRO A 131 -11.97 -10.03 -3.55
C PRO A 131 -11.27 -11.39 -3.68
N LEU A 132 -11.61 -12.18 -4.69
CA LEU A 132 -11.20 -13.56 -4.85
C LEU A 132 -10.18 -13.66 -5.99
N ALA A 133 -9.09 -14.39 -5.75
CA ALA A 133 -8.10 -14.64 -6.79
C ALA A 133 -8.69 -15.53 -7.89
N ASN A 134 -8.42 -15.17 -9.14
CA ASN A 134 -8.85 -15.95 -10.30
C ASN A 134 -7.68 -16.15 -11.27
N ALA A 135 -7.24 -17.40 -11.43
CA ALA A 135 -6.12 -17.74 -12.32
C ALA A 135 -6.39 -17.44 -13.80
N ASN A 136 -7.65 -17.54 -14.27
CA ASN A 136 -8.00 -17.29 -15.67
C ASN A 136 -7.86 -15.81 -16.05
N HIS A 137 -8.19 -14.93 -15.10
CA HIS A 137 -8.10 -13.48 -15.28
C HIS A 137 -6.80 -12.89 -14.71
N MET A 138 -6.02 -13.68 -13.98
CA MET A 138 -4.73 -13.28 -13.39
C MET A 138 -4.84 -12.01 -12.52
N SER A 139 -5.91 -11.89 -11.73
CA SER A 139 -6.09 -10.82 -10.73
C SER A 139 -7.11 -11.22 -9.67
N PHE A 140 -7.40 -10.31 -8.73
CA PHE A 140 -8.44 -10.44 -7.72
C PHE A 140 -9.71 -9.71 -8.15
N PHE A 141 -10.87 -10.36 -7.97
CA PHE A 141 -12.18 -9.83 -8.35
C PHE A 141 -13.20 -10.06 -7.25
N PHE A 142 -14.10 -9.11 -7.00
CA PHE A 142 -15.21 -9.35 -6.08
C PHE A 142 -16.24 -10.33 -6.64
N ASP A 143 -16.40 -10.35 -7.97
CA ASP A 143 -17.20 -11.34 -8.67
C ASP A 143 -16.44 -12.68 -8.72
N PRO A 144 -17.01 -13.77 -8.16
CA PRO A 144 -16.39 -15.09 -8.21
C PRO A 144 -16.48 -15.75 -9.60
N PHE A 145 -17.20 -15.15 -10.55
CA PHE A 145 -17.53 -15.70 -11.87
C PHE A 145 -18.28 -17.04 -11.79
N ILE A 146 -19.24 -17.10 -10.86
CA ILE A 146 -20.13 -18.27 -10.66
C ILE A 146 -21.53 -17.86 -11.08
N ASP A 147 -22.14 -18.70 -11.92
CA ASP A 147 -23.49 -18.53 -12.47
C ASP A 147 -23.67 -17.23 -13.29
N ASP A 148 -24.84 -17.06 -13.89
CA ASP A 148 -25.19 -15.85 -14.66
C ASP A 148 -25.63 -14.68 -13.75
N VAL A 149 -25.05 -14.59 -12.55
CA VAL A 149 -25.34 -13.52 -11.60
C VAL A 149 -24.66 -12.24 -12.07
N PRO A 150 -25.37 -11.09 -12.16
CA PRO A 150 -24.75 -9.85 -12.57
C PRO A 150 -23.68 -9.38 -11.59
N MET A 151 -22.48 -9.06 -12.09
CA MET A 151 -21.33 -8.50 -11.36
C MET A 151 -21.70 -7.37 -10.36
N LYS A 152 -22.73 -6.59 -10.68
CA LYS A 152 -23.26 -5.51 -9.82
C LYS A 152 -23.65 -5.97 -8.41
N GLN A 153 -23.97 -7.26 -8.22
CA GLN A 153 -24.33 -7.82 -6.91
C GLN A 153 -23.11 -8.03 -6.01
N PHE A 154 -21.90 -8.12 -6.59
CA PHE A 154 -20.66 -8.35 -5.88
C PHE A 154 -19.88 -7.05 -5.57
N VAL A 155 -20.46 -5.88 -5.90
CA VAL A 155 -19.80 -4.58 -5.71
C VAL A 155 -19.50 -4.33 -4.24
N ASN A 156 -18.21 -4.14 -3.91
CA ASN A 156 -17.79 -3.73 -2.58
C ASN A 156 -17.71 -2.19 -2.46
N TRP A 157 -18.80 -1.59 -1.98
CA TRP A 157 -18.89 -0.13 -1.74
C TRP A 157 -17.89 0.40 -0.71
N PRO A 158 -17.68 -0.25 0.46
CA PRO A 158 -16.64 0.16 1.41
C PRO A 158 -15.25 0.28 0.76
N HIS A 159 -14.86 -0.70 -0.07
CA HIS A 159 -13.57 -0.68 -0.75
C HIS A 159 -13.47 0.47 -1.76
N THR A 160 -14.53 0.71 -2.55
CA THR A 160 -14.57 1.85 -3.46
C THR A 160 -14.43 3.18 -2.72
N PHE A 161 -15.13 3.33 -1.59
CA PHE A 161 -15.03 4.54 -0.77
C PHE A 161 -13.61 4.72 -0.20
N ASN A 162 -12.99 3.64 0.32
CA ASN A 162 -11.60 3.65 0.79
C ASN A 162 -10.64 4.13 -0.30
N ASN A 163 -10.71 3.55 -1.50
CA ASN A 163 -9.78 3.88 -2.58
C ASN A 163 -9.98 5.32 -3.09
N LEU A 164 -11.22 5.81 -3.17
CA LEU A 164 -11.49 7.21 -3.51
C LEU A 164 -10.96 8.17 -2.45
N LEU A 165 -11.19 7.86 -1.16
CA LEU A 165 -10.69 8.66 -0.05
C LEU A 165 -9.15 8.68 -0.05
N LEU A 166 -8.50 7.55 -0.30
CA LEU A 166 -7.05 7.46 -0.43
C LEU A 166 -6.53 8.37 -1.53
N VAL A 167 -7.10 8.27 -2.74
CA VAL A 167 -6.68 9.09 -3.89
C VAL A 167 -6.79 10.58 -3.56
N LEU A 168 -7.96 11.02 -3.06
CA LEU A 168 -8.20 12.43 -2.74
C LEU A 168 -7.30 12.92 -1.60
N SER A 169 -7.15 12.12 -0.54
CA SER A 169 -6.33 12.47 0.63
C SER A 169 -4.84 12.53 0.28
N THR A 170 -4.37 11.59 -0.54
CA THR A 170 -2.96 11.54 -0.97
C THR A 170 -2.64 12.78 -1.80
N VAL A 171 -3.43 13.09 -2.84
CA VAL A 171 -3.21 14.29 -3.65
C VAL A 171 -3.20 15.56 -2.79
N THR A 172 -4.14 15.67 -1.84
CA THR A 172 -4.23 16.82 -0.93
C THR A 172 -3.03 16.95 0.00
N LEU A 173 -2.66 15.87 0.71
CA LEU A 173 -1.55 15.88 1.66
C LEU A 173 -0.21 16.14 0.98
N TYR A 174 0.01 15.61 -0.22
CA TYR A 174 1.22 15.87 -0.98
C TYR A 174 1.28 17.30 -1.52
N ALA A 175 0.17 17.85 -1.99
CA ALA A 175 0.11 19.27 -2.37
C ALA A 175 0.46 20.17 -1.17
N LEU A 176 -0.08 19.87 0.02
CA LEU A 176 0.26 20.58 1.25
C LEU A 176 1.74 20.43 1.62
N LEU A 177 2.29 19.22 1.50
CA LEU A 177 3.70 18.95 1.75
C LEU A 177 4.59 19.80 0.84
N CYS A 178 4.29 19.88 -0.46
CA CYS A 178 5.00 20.74 -1.41
C CYS A 178 4.96 22.21 -0.99
N VAL A 179 3.78 22.72 -0.63
CA VAL A 179 3.61 24.12 -0.20
C VAL A 179 4.45 24.41 1.05
N VAL A 180 4.40 23.55 2.06
CA VAL A 180 5.16 23.71 3.31
C VAL A 180 6.66 23.65 3.05
N VAL A 181 7.14 22.72 2.21
CA VAL A 181 8.56 22.63 1.84
C VAL A 181 9.02 23.91 1.14
N VAL A 182 8.27 24.43 0.17
CA VAL A 182 8.63 25.67 -0.54
C VAL A 182 8.66 26.87 0.42
N TYR A 183 7.71 26.94 1.36
CA TYR A 183 7.67 28.01 2.35
C TYR A 183 8.89 27.96 3.29
N GLN A 184 9.21 26.78 3.81
CA GLN A 184 10.37 26.53 4.66
C GLN A 184 11.69 26.87 3.94
N GLN A 185 11.81 26.52 2.66
CA GLN A 185 13.00 26.82 1.86
C GLN A 185 13.26 28.32 1.75
N LYS A 186 12.20 29.11 1.56
CA LYS A 186 12.29 30.58 1.46
C LYS A 186 12.74 31.22 2.77
N ALA A 187 12.39 30.63 3.92
CA ALA A 187 12.73 31.15 5.25
C ALA A 187 14.17 30.85 5.70
N MET A 188 14.89 29.92 5.06
CA MET A 188 16.22 29.48 5.49
C MET A 188 17.41 30.20 4.81
N PRO A 189 18.56 30.32 5.50
CA PRO A 189 19.86 30.72 4.91
C PRO A 189 20.32 29.79 3.79
N SER A 190 21.22 30.25 2.92
CA SER A 190 21.66 29.54 1.69
C SER A 190 22.24 28.14 1.92
N GLU A 191 23.04 27.95 2.96
CA GLU A 191 23.65 26.67 3.36
C GLU A 191 22.58 25.65 3.83
N GLY A 192 21.73 26.06 4.79
CA GLY A 192 20.62 25.24 5.29
C GLY A 192 19.58 24.91 4.22
N ARG A 193 19.38 25.83 3.27
CA ARG A 193 18.50 25.63 2.11
C ARG A 193 19.01 24.51 1.20
N LYS A 194 20.32 24.44 0.90
CA LYS A 194 20.89 23.38 0.05
C LYS A 194 20.74 21.99 0.69
N ALA A 195 21.07 21.86 1.98
CA ALA A 195 20.93 20.62 2.72
C ALA A 195 19.46 20.14 2.77
N MET A 196 18.53 21.05 3.09
CA MET A 196 17.11 20.71 3.13
C MET A 196 16.53 20.36 1.76
N VAL A 197 16.96 21.06 0.69
CA VAL A 197 16.55 20.75 -0.69
C VAL A 197 16.96 19.33 -1.07
N SER A 198 18.20 18.92 -0.79
CA SER A 198 18.68 17.56 -1.11
C SER A 198 17.84 16.48 -0.41
N VAL A 199 17.66 16.59 0.91
CA VAL A 199 16.86 15.63 1.69
C VAL A 199 15.41 15.61 1.22
N ASN A 200 14.80 16.77 1.01
CA ASN A 200 13.40 16.84 0.59
C ASN A 200 13.18 16.38 -0.86
N THR A 201 14.18 16.50 -1.73
CA THR A 201 14.09 16.03 -3.13
C THR A 201 14.07 14.52 -3.19
N SER A 202 14.97 13.85 -2.45
CA SER A 202 14.96 12.39 -2.34
C SER A 202 13.60 11.92 -1.82
N LEU A 203 13.17 12.42 -0.67
CA LEU A 203 11.88 12.08 -0.08
C LEU A 203 10.70 12.35 -1.02
N PHE A 204 10.72 13.44 -1.79
CA PHE A 204 9.67 13.76 -2.74
C PHE A 204 9.58 12.76 -3.89
N ILE A 205 10.72 12.34 -4.46
CA ILE A 205 10.77 11.32 -5.52
C ILE A 205 10.22 9.99 -5.00
N GLN A 206 10.67 9.56 -3.82
CA GLN A 206 10.21 8.34 -3.17
C GLN A 206 8.69 8.31 -3.01
N ALA A 207 8.18 9.39 -2.46
CA ALA A 207 6.79 9.55 -2.10
C ALA A 207 5.90 9.70 -3.36
N SER A 208 6.44 10.31 -4.42
CA SER A 208 5.78 10.37 -5.74
C SER A 208 5.65 9.00 -6.42
N LEU A 209 6.70 8.16 -6.34
CA LEU A 209 6.66 6.80 -6.89
C LEU A 209 5.57 5.96 -6.19
N ILE A 210 5.58 5.97 -4.86
CA ILE A 210 4.57 5.28 -4.03
C ILE A 210 3.16 5.75 -4.37
N CYS A 211 2.97 7.06 -4.58
CA CYS A 211 1.69 7.62 -4.93
C CYS A 211 1.20 7.14 -6.30
N VAL A 212 2.07 7.07 -7.30
CA VAL A 212 1.68 6.67 -8.67
C VAL A 212 1.15 5.24 -8.65
N PHE A 213 1.87 4.28 -8.09
CA PHE A 213 1.44 2.88 -8.09
C PHE A 213 0.19 2.64 -7.22
N ASN A 214 0.11 3.26 -6.04
CA ASN A 214 -1.09 3.18 -5.21
C ASN A 214 -2.32 3.79 -5.89
N LEU A 215 -2.16 4.90 -6.60
CA LEU A 215 -3.24 5.55 -7.34
C LEU A 215 -3.66 4.71 -8.56
N THR A 216 -2.69 4.16 -9.31
CA THR A 216 -2.98 3.27 -10.44
C THR A 216 -3.75 2.03 -9.98
N ALA A 217 -3.26 1.33 -8.95
CA ALA A 217 -3.95 0.17 -8.40
C ALA A 217 -5.34 0.53 -7.84
N SER A 218 -5.46 1.65 -7.10
CA SER A 218 -6.74 2.08 -6.54
C SER A 218 -7.80 2.35 -7.61
N LEU A 219 -7.44 3.09 -8.67
CA LEU A 219 -8.33 3.45 -9.76
C LEU A 219 -8.70 2.23 -10.61
N GLU A 220 -7.73 1.34 -10.87
CA GLU A 220 -7.96 0.12 -11.63
C GLU A 220 -8.91 -0.83 -10.89
N TYR A 221 -8.69 -1.07 -9.59
CA TYR A 221 -9.58 -1.91 -8.78
C TYR A 221 -10.96 -1.28 -8.58
N ILE A 222 -11.08 0.06 -8.57
CA ILE A 222 -12.40 0.72 -8.66
C ILE A 222 -13.05 0.38 -10.00
N TYR A 223 -12.33 0.53 -11.11
CA TYR A 223 -12.87 0.26 -12.43
C TYR A 223 -13.33 -1.20 -12.57
N MET A 224 -12.49 -2.17 -12.16
CA MET A 224 -12.84 -3.60 -12.19
C MET A 224 -14.04 -3.95 -11.32
N ASN A 225 -14.33 -3.15 -10.28
CA ASN A 225 -15.51 -3.34 -9.43
C ASN A 225 -16.83 -3.00 -10.15
N PHE A 226 -16.79 -2.13 -11.17
CA PHE A 226 -18.00 -1.64 -11.86
C PHE A 226 -18.08 -2.00 -13.34
N PHE A 227 -16.95 -2.27 -13.98
CA PHE A 227 -16.85 -2.49 -15.43
C PHE A 227 -15.94 -3.67 -15.76
N ALA A 228 -16.28 -4.39 -16.83
CA ALA A 228 -15.40 -5.41 -17.37
C ALA A 228 -14.15 -4.75 -17.97
N ALA A 229 -12.97 -5.16 -17.50
CA ALA A 229 -11.69 -4.65 -17.97
C ALA A 229 -11.03 -5.57 -19.00
N PRO A 230 -10.33 -5.04 -20.02
CA PRO A 230 -9.50 -5.84 -20.89
C PRO A 230 -8.30 -6.40 -20.13
N ARG A 231 -7.79 -7.56 -20.56
CA ARG A 231 -6.69 -8.29 -19.88
C ARG A 231 -5.46 -7.44 -19.59
N VAL A 232 -5.07 -6.55 -20.49
CA VAL A 232 -3.90 -5.68 -20.31
C VAL A 232 -4.11 -4.74 -19.12
N PHE A 233 -5.31 -4.19 -18.96
CA PHE A 233 -5.64 -3.28 -17.87
C PHE A 233 -5.61 -4.02 -16.52
N ILE A 234 -6.19 -5.22 -16.47
CA ILE A 234 -6.17 -6.11 -15.30
C ILE A 234 -4.73 -6.41 -14.85
N LEU A 235 -3.85 -6.74 -15.80
CA LEU A 235 -2.45 -7.05 -15.48
C LEU A 235 -1.69 -5.83 -14.99
N ILE A 236 -1.94 -4.64 -15.55
CA ILE A 236 -1.32 -3.39 -15.09
C ILE A 236 -1.71 -3.12 -13.64
N GLY A 237 -2.99 -3.20 -13.31
CA GLY A 237 -3.45 -2.97 -11.94
C GLY A 237 -2.89 -3.97 -10.95
N GLN A 238 -2.84 -5.25 -11.32
CA GLN A 238 -2.26 -6.28 -10.47
C GLN A 238 -0.75 -6.09 -10.27
N ILE A 239 -0.01 -5.70 -11.30
CA ILE A 239 1.42 -5.34 -11.18
C ILE A 239 1.58 -4.11 -10.28
N SER A 240 0.76 -3.07 -10.47
CA SER A 240 0.77 -1.88 -9.62
C SER A 240 0.50 -2.21 -8.16
N PHE A 241 -0.44 -3.11 -7.88
CA PHE A 241 -0.73 -3.58 -6.53
C PHE A 241 0.47 -4.33 -5.91
N GLN A 242 1.18 -5.15 -6.68
CA GLN A 242 2.39 -5.85 -6.21
C GLN A 242 3.57 -4.90 -6.00
N ILE A 243 3.75 -3.92 -6.88
CA ILE A 243 4.82 -2.93 -6.76
C ILE A 243 4.55 -2.02 -5.56
N ALA A 244 3.31 -1.56 -5.34
CA ALA A 244 2.91 -0.69 -4.23
C ALA A 244 3.40 -1.15 -2.84
N HIS A 245 3.50 -2.46 -2.59
CA HIS A 245 3.97 -3.01 -1.31
C HIS A 245 5.47 -3.38 -1.31
N GLY A 246 6.09 -3.48 -2.49
CA GLY A 246 7.52 -3.77 -2.66
C GLY A 246 8.41 -2.52 -2.71
N GLU A 247 7.84 -1.35 -2.97
CA GLU A 247 8.55 -0.09 -3.22
C GLU A 247 9.36 0.45 -2.04
N TYR A 248 8.86 0.29 -0.81
CA TYR A 248 9.50 0.85 0.40
C TYR A 248 10.94 0.37 0.58
N ASN A 249 11.24 -0.87 0.17
CA ASN A 249 12.59 -1.45 0.28
C ASN A 249 13.56 -0.94 -0.77
N LEU A 250 13.14 -0.88 -2.02
CA LEU A 250 13.98 -0.41 -3.14
C LEU A 250 14.46 1.02 -2.90
N ILE A 251 13.60 1.80 -2.25
CA ILE A 251 13.80 3.21 -2.00
C ILE A 251 14.73 3.47 -0.80
N ASN A 252 14.55 2.76 0.32
CA ASN A 252 15.40 2.95 1.50
C ASN A 252 16.83 2.43 1.28
N LEU A 253 17.02 1.36 0.51
CA LEU A 253 18.35 0.84 0.17
C LEU A 253 19.19 1.84 -0.63
N VAL A 254 18.55 2.57 -1.56
CA VAL A 254 19.22 3.60 -2.37
C VAL A 254 19.58 4.84 -1.55
N THR A 255 18.81 5.15 -0.50
CA THR A 255 18.93 6.41 0.23
C THR A 255 19.79 6.30 1.49
N THR A 256 19.97 5.10 2.05
CA THR A 256 20.86 4.86 3.21
C THR A 256 22.36 4.89 2.82
N HIS A 257 22.66 4.98 1.53
CA HIS A 257 24.03 5.08 0.99
C HIS A 257 24.41 6.48 0.48
N ILE A 258 23.60 7.51 0.79
CA ILE A 258 23.89 8.93 0.52
C ILE A 258 24.00 9.66 1.86
#